data_AF-A0A0B7HAD7-F1
#
_entry.id   AF-A0A0B7HAD7-F1
#
_cell.length_a   1.000
_cell.length_b   1.000
_cell.length_c   1.000
_cell.angle_alpha   90.00
_cell.angle_beta   90.00
_cell.angle_gamma   90.00
#
_symmetry.space_group_name_H-M   'P 1'
#
loop_
_entity.id
_entity.type
_entity.pdbx_description
1 polymer ?
#
loop_
_entity_poly.entity_id
_entity_poly.type
_entity_poly.pdbx_seq_one_letter_code
_entity_poly.pdbx_strand_id
1 'polypeptide(L)'
;MITAMKTLEKHNIRTKKQIVSLYINQYSEKNIKKYINEIICDYRKNAKNCKNISTQEALTFIELYGTPDGYVLSEELKKEINNRKLKV
;
A
#
# COMPACT_ATOMS: atom_id res chain seq x y z
N MET A 1 4.03 27.19 5.65
CA MET A 1 4.58 26.34 4.57
C MET A 1 3.44 25.51 4.02
N ILE A 2 3.09 25.66 2.74
CA ILE A 2 2.07 24.80 2.11
C ILE A 2 2.78 23.49 1.79
N THR A 3 2.56 22.44 2.58
CA THR A 3 3.04 21.10 2.23
C THR A 3 2.29 20.65 0.98
N ALA A 4 2.96 20.62 -0.18
CA ALA A 4 2.37 20.11 -1.40
C ALA A 4 2.06 18.62 -1.21
N MET A 5 0.78 18.27 -1.10
CA MET A 5 0.32 16.89 -1.02
C MET A 5 0.61 16.22 -2.37
N LYS A 6 1.32 15.10 -2.35
CA LYS A 6 1.62 14.33 -3.58
C LYS A 6 0.48 13.37 -3.89
N THR A 7 0.13 13.26 -5.17
CA THR A 7 -0.85 12.25 -5.60
C THR A 7 -0.18 10.89 -5.65
N LEU A 8 -0.76 9.92 -4.95
CA LEU A 8 -0.37 8.52 -5.03
C LEU A 8 -1.07 7.87 -6.22
N GLU A 9 -0.29 7.45 -7.21
CA GLU A 9 -0.77 6.77 -8.41
C GLU A 9 -0.59 5.26 -8.30
N LYS A 10 -1.41 4.51 -9.05
CA LYS A 10 -1.37 3.04 -9.11
C LYS A 10 0.00 2.46 -9.43
N HIS A 11 0.81 3.16 -10.22
CA HIS A 11 2.14 2.70 -10.63
C HIS A 11 3.22 2.89 -9.56
N ASN A 12 2.96 3.70 -8.53
CA ASN A 12 3.94 4.05 -7.50
C ASN A 12 4.10 2.97 -6.41
N ILE A 13 3.26 1.93 -6.40
CA ILE A 13 3.21 0.92 -5.33
C ILE A 13 3.34 -0.50 -5.88
N ARG A 14 4.39 -0.76 -6.65
CA ARG A 14 4.63 -2.06 -7.29
C ARG A 14 5.59 -2.94 -6.51
N THR A 15 6.29 -2.39 -5.51
CA THR A 15 7.34 -3.12 -4.78
C THR A 15 7.32 -2.81 -3.29
N LYS A 16 7.85 -3.76 -2.49
CA LYS A 16 7.99 -3.59 -1.04
C LYS A 16 8.82 -2.37 -0.67
N LYS A 17 9.87 -2.09 -1.43
CA LYS A 17 10.73 -0.92 -1.20
C LYS A 17 9.96 0.39 -1.36
N GLN A 18 9.04 0.47 -2.34
CA GLN A 18 8.20 1.65 -2.52
C GLN A 18 7.24 1.85 -1.34
N ILE A 19 6.56 0.79 -0.89
CA ILE A 19 5.70 0.90 0.32
C ILE A 19 6.53 1.35 1.53
N VAL A 20 7.69 0.74 1.75
CA VAL A 20 8.58 1.17 2.83
C VAL A 20 8.90 2.65 2.71
N SER A 21 9.33 3.13 1.55
CA SER A 21 9.65 4.53 1.34
C SER A 21 8.47 5.48 1.57
N LEU A 22 7.23 5.06 1.30
CA LEU A 22 6.03 5.87 1.49
C LEU A 22 5.60 5.95 2.96
N TYR A 23 5.80 4.88 3.73
CA TYR A 23 5.31 4.75 5.10
C TYR A 23 6.39 4.86 6.17
N ILE A 24 7.66 5.04 5.79
CA ILE A 24 8.81 5.05 6.72
C ILE A 24 8.68 6.12 7.82
N ASN A 25 8.00 7.23 7.52
CA ASN A 25 7.75 8.31 8.48
C ASN A 25 6.66 7.97 9.50
N GLN A 26 5.79 7.01 9.20
CA GLN A 26 4.67 6.61 10.07
C GLN A 26 4.96 5.31 10.84
N TYR A 27 5.69 4.40 10.21
CA TYR A 27 5.97 3.07 10.75
C TYR A 27 7.43 2.71 10.55
N SER A 28 8.00 1.95 11.48
CA SER A 28 9.35 1.40 11.30
C SER A 28 9.39 0.43 10.11
N GLU A 29 10.49 0.42 9.37
CA GLU A 29 10.69 -0.46 8.20
C GLU A 29 10.34 -1.93 8.51
N LYS A 30 10.73 -2.42 9.68
CA LYS A 30 10.44 -3.79 10.14
C LYS A 30 8.94 -4.08 10.18
N ASN A 31 8.14 -3.15 10.69
CA ASN A 31 6.69 -3.30 10.78
C ASN A 31 6.05 -3.24 9.39
N ILE A 32 6.45 -2.27 8.55
CA ILE A 32 5.95 -2.17 7.18
C ILE A 32 6.20 -3.47 6.41
N LYS A 33 7.42 -4.02 6.51
CA LYS A 33 7.79 -5.29 5.89
C LYS A 33 6.96 -6.46 6.42
N LYS A 34 6.67 -6.48 7.72
CA LYS A 34 5.83 -7.51 8.35
C LYS A 34 4.40 -7.45 7.79
N TYR A 35 3.75 -6.30 7.85
CA TYR A 35 2.37 -6.06 7.41
C TYR A 35 2.17 -6.39 5.91
N ILE A 36 2.94 -5.71 5.06
CA ILE A 36 3.64 -6.29 3.91
C ILE A 36 3.40 -7.76 3.56
N ASN A 37 4.23 -8.57 4.21
CA ASN A 37 4.34 -10.00 4.02
C ASN A 37 3.09 -10.75 4.48
N GLU A 38 2.44 -10.30 5.55
CA GLU A 38 1.18 -10.89 6.05
C GLU A 38 0.12 -10.81 4.95
N ILE A 39 -0.14 -9.61 4.40
CA ILE A 39 -1.08 -9.41 3.30
C ILE A 39 -0.72 -10.28 2.09
N ILE A 40 0.56 -10.30 1.68
CA ILE A 40 0.97 -11.14 0.54
C ILE A 40 0.71 -12.63 0.80
N CYS A 41 0.92 -13.08 2.04
CA CYS A 41 0.68 -14.46 2.44
C CYS A 41 -0.82 -14.80 2.43
N ASP A 42 -1.67 -13.87 2.84
CA ASP A 42 -3.13 -13.99 2.77
C ASP A 42 -3.64 -14.12 1.32
N TYR A 43 -3.12 -13.29 0.41
CA TYR A 43 -3.53 -13.33 -1.00
C TYR A 43 -2.90 -14.48 -1.79
N ARG A 44 -1.70 -14.93 -1.44
CA ARG A 44 -0.93 -15.92 -2.20
C ARG A 44 -0.44 -17.05 -1.30
N LYS A 45 -1.02 -18.24 -1.45
CA LYS A 45 -0.46 -19.46 -0.85
C LYS A 45 0.97 -19.66 -1.36
N ASN A 46 1.93 -19.80 -0.43
CA ASN A 46 3.37 -20.05 -0.67
C ASN A 46 4.21 -18.87 -1.21
N ALA A 47 3.77 -17.62 -1.03
CA ALA A 47 4.55 -16.45 -1.42
C ALA A 47 5.76 -16.19 -0.48
N LYS A 48 6.82 -16.98 -0.64
CA LYS A 48 8.11 -16.74 0.04
C LYS A 48 8.95 -15.76 -0.78
N ASN A 49 9.49 -14.73 -0.13
CA ASN A 49 10.46 -13.78 -0.70
C ASN A 49 9.98 -12.92 -1.90
N CYS A 50 8.67 -12.66 -2.05
CA CYS A 50 8.18 -11.79 -3.11
C CYS A 50 8.72 -10.35 -2.94
N LYS A 51 9.30 -9.77 -3.98
CA LYS A 51 9.72 -8.34 -3.98
C LYS A 51 8.65 -7.42 -4.54
N ASN A 52 7.86 -7.97 -5.45
CA ASN A 52 6.78 -7.30 -6.14
C ASN A 52 5.48 -7.42 -5.36
N ILE A 53 4.65 -6.41 -5.49
CA ILE A 53 3.35 -6.30 -4.86
C ILE A 53 2.34 -6.03 -5.97
N SER A 54 1.27 -6.80 -5.98
CA SER A 54 0.11 -6.58 -6.83
C SER A 54 -0.64 -5.33 -6.37
N THR A 55 -1.30 -4.64 -7.30
CA THR A 55 -2.21 -3.55 -6.95
C THR A 55 -3.25 -3.98 -5.90
N GLN A 56 -3.64 -5.27 -5.88
CA GLN A 56 -4.51 -5.80 -4.84
C GLN A 56 -3.93 -5.66 -3.44
N GLU A 57 -2.77 -6.28 -3.21
CA GLU A 57 -2.05 -6.28 -1.94
C GLU A 57 -1.69 -4.85 -1.49
N ALA A 58 -1.30 -3.97 -2.43
CA ALA A 58 -1.00 -2.57 -2.15
C ALA A 58 -2.24 -1.79 -1.67
N LEU A 59 -3.39 -2.01 -2.31
CA LEU A 59 -4.64 -1.36 -1.92
C LEU A 59 -5.15 -1.87 -0.57
N THR A 60 -5.03 -3.17 -0.29
CA THR A 60 -5.36 -3.73 1.02
C THR A 60 -4.49 -3.13 2.13
N PHE A 61 -3.20 -2.91 1.84
CA PHE A 61 -2.31 -2.24 2.80
C PHE A 61 -2.79 -0.81 3.11
N ILE A 62 -3.15 -0.02 2.09
CA ILE A 62 -3.66 1.35 2.26
C ILE A 62 -4.98 1.34 3.04
N GLU A 63 -5.85 0.37 2.77
CA GLU A 63 -7.15 0.26 3.45
C GLU A 63 -6.98 -0.07 4.94
N LEU A 64 -6.05 -0.98 5.29
CA LEU A 64 -5.80 -1.41 6.66
C LEU A 64 -4.99 -0.39 7.48
N TYR A 65 -4.00 0.26 6.88
CA TYR A 65 -3.03 1.11 7.59
C TYR A 65 -3.18 2.60 7.31
N GLY A 66 -4.15 2.98 6.47
CA GLY A 66 -4.41 4.35 6.05
C GLY A 66 -3.54 4.80 4.86
N THR A 67 -3.82 6.01 4.37
CA THR A 67 -3.03 6.65 3.31
C THR A 67 -1.68 7.13 3.82
N PRO A 68 -0.61 7.10 3.00
CA PRO A 68 0.69 7.54 3.45
C PRO A 68 0.70 9.05 3.74
N ASP A 69 1.44 9.46 4.77
CA ASP A 69 1.53 10.86 5.19
C ASP A 69 2.04 11.77 4.06
N GLY A 70 1.33 12.89 3.84
CA GLY A 70 1.64 13.82 2.77
C GLY A 70 1.23 13.34 1.37
N TYR A 71 0.50 12.21 1.28
CA TYR A 71 -0.06 11.71 0.04
C TYR A 71 -1.58 11.70 0.05
N VAL A 72 -2.16 11.95 -1.13
CA VAL A 72 -3.58 11.77 -1.40
C VAL A 72 -3.75 10.70 -2.47
N LEU A 73 -4.75 9.83 -2.33
CA LEU A 73 -5.05 8.84 -3.36
C LEU A 73 -5.54 9.52 -4.63
N SER A 74 -5.05 9.09 -5.78
CA SER A 74 -5.62 9.49 -7.07
C SER A 74 -7.08 9.09 -7.16
N GLU A 75 -7.87 9.80 -7.98
CA GLU A 75 -9.27 9.46 -8.20
C GLU A 75 -9.46 8.02 -8.71
N GLU A 76 -8.50 7.51 -9.50
CA GLU A 76 -8.49 6.12 -9.96
C GLU A 76 -8.32 5.14 -8.81
N LEU A 77 -7.38 5.37 -7.89
CA LEU A 77 -7.20 4.50 -6.72
C LEU A 77 -8.42 4.56 -5.78
N LYS A 78 -8.98 5.76 -5.58
CA LYS A 78 -10.23 5.92 -4.81
C LYS A 78 -11.38 5.13 -5.44
N LYS A 79 -11.51 5.17 -6.78
CA LYS A 79 -12.51 4.37 -7.50
C LYS A 79 -12.22 2.88 -7.38
N GLU A 80 -10.98 2.43 -7.46
CA GLU A 80 -10.62 1.01 -7.25
C GLU A 80 -10.96 0.53 -5.84
N ILE A 81 -10.67 1.32 -4.80
CA ILE A 81 -11.00 0.99 -3.42
C ILE A 81 -12.53 0.96 -3.24
N ASN A 82 -13.26 1.98 -3.71
CA ASN A 82 -14.72 2.02 -3.59
C ASN A 82 -15.44 0.92 -4.40
N ASN A 83 -14.93 0.58 -5.59
CA ASN A 83 -15.48 -0.51 -6.40
C ASN A 83 -15.19 -1.87 -5.77
N ARG A 84 -14.08 -1.99 -5.04
CA ARG A 84 -13.84 -3.10 -4.12
C ARG A 84 -14.68 -2.89 -2.88
N LYS A 85 -15.98 -3.17 -3.00
CA LYS A 85 -16.73 -3.69 -1.84
C LYS A 85 -16.09 -5.04 -1.46
N LEU A 86 -14.92 -5.00 -0.82
CA LEU A 86 -14.32 -6.15 -0.17
C LEU A 86 -15.39 -6.65 0.82
N LYS A 87 -15.83 -7.89 0.64
CA LYS A 87 -16.65 -8.56 1.63
C LYS A 87 -15.85 -8.56 2.94
N VAL A 88 -16.19 -7.63 3.83
CA VAL A 88 -16.01 -7.83 5.26
C VAL A 88 -16.81 -9.06 5.68
#